data_AF-A0A349KYJ0-F1
#
_entry.id   AF-A0A349KYJ0-F1
#
_cell.length_a   1.000
_cell.length_b   1.000
_cell.length_c   1.000
_cell.angle_alpha   90.00
_cell.angle_beta   90.00
_cell.angle_gamma   90.00
#
_symmetry.space_group_name_H-M   'P 1'
#
loop_
_entity.id
_entity.type
_entity.pdbx_description
1 polymer ?
#
loop_
_entity_poly.entity_id
_entity_poly.type
_entity_poly.pdbx_seq_one_letter_code
_entity_poly.pdbx_strand_id
1 'polypeptide(L)' 'MNSTILEFIVTPRDLAARCDLARTQADVMSILRGIHGVSWQYNDPGAQALIIRLPADQLTRARALLIERHMVDPNAGLRL' A
#
# COMPACT_ATOMS: atom_id res chain seq x y z
N MET A 1 -6.14 18.78 15.32
CA MET A 1 -4.95 18.58 14.47
C MET A 1 -5.43 17.91 13.19
N ASN A 2 -5.33 18.57 12.03
CA ASN A 2 -5.64 17.93 10.75
C ASN A 2 -4.50 16.98 10.41
N SER A 3 -4.72 15.69 10.57
CA SER A 3 -3.77 14.68 10.07
C SER A 3 -3.94 14.62 8.56
N THR A 4 -3.01 15.24 7.83
CA THR A 4 -2.94 15.12 6.37
C THR A 4 -2.84 13.64 6.02
N ILE A 5 -3.83 13.14 5.28
CA ILE A 5 -3.84 11.77 4.77
C ILE A 5 -3.05 11.77 3.47
N LEU A 6 -2.09 10.87 3.36
CA LEU A 6 -1.30 10.65 2.14
C LEU A 6 -1.62 9.27 1.58
N GLU A 7 -1.55 9.15 0.27
CA GLU A 7 -1.77 7.88 -0.43
C GLU A 7 -0.53 7.42 -1.20
N PHE A 8 -0.38 6.10 -1.31
CA PHE A 8 0.62 5.49 -2.16
C PHE A 8 0.09 4.19 -2.75
N ILE A 9 0.67 3.80 -3.88
CA ILE A 9 0.20 2.69 -4.70
C ILE A 9 1.09 1.48 -4.46
N VAL A 10 0.47 0.34 -4.13
CA VAL A 10 1.09 -0.98 -4.02
C VAL A 10 0.69 -1.79 -5.24
N THR A 11 1.67 -2.23 -6.02
CA THR A 11 1.43 -3.08 -7.20
C THR A 11 1.99 -4.47 -6.90
N PRO A 12 1.20 -5.56 -6.95
CA PRO A 12 1.73 -6.92 -6.83
C PRO A 12 2.88 -7.15 -7.80
N ARG A 13 4.00 -7.65 -7.28
CA ARG A 13 5.24 -7.90 -8.04
C ARG A 13 5.08 -8.97 -9.11
N ASP A 14 4.26 -9.98 -8.84
CA ASP A 14 4.15 -11.16 -9.69
C ASP A 14 2.99 -11.02 -10.68
N LEU A 15 3.25 -11.29 -11.96
CA LEU A 15 2.22 -11.22 -13.01
C LEU A 15 1.10 -12.25 -12.74
N ALA A 16 1.44 -13.36 -12.07
CA ALA A 16 0.47 -14.36 -11.59
C ALA A 16 -0.30 -13.89 -10.34
N ALA A 17 0.30 -13.02 -9.51
CA ALA A 17 -0.34 -12.41 -8.33
C ALA A 17 -1.20 -11.18 -8.68
N ARG A 18 -1.11 -10.65 -9.90
CA ARG A 18 -2.08 -9.65 -10.42
C ARG A 18 -3.52 -10.14 -10.35
N CYS A 19 -3.73 -11.45 -10.38
CA CYS A 19 -5.04 -12.07 -10.25
C CYS A 19 -5.53 -12.19 -8.80
N ASP A 20 -4.68 -11.98 -7.79
CA ASP A 20 -5.02 -12.16 -6.38
C ASP A 20 -4.70 -10.90 -5.55
N LEU A 21 -5.39 -9.82 -5.90
CA LEU A 21 -5.38 -8.57 -5.12
C LEU A 21 -5.87 -8.79 -3.69
N ALA A 22 -6.77 -9.74 -3.46
CA ALA A 22 -7.26 -10.07 -2.12
C ALA A 22 -6.13 -10.62 -1.25
N ARG A 23 -5.29 -11.52 -1.79
CA ARG A 23 -4.08 -11.98 -1.11
C ARG A 23 -3.07 -10.86 -0.91
N THR A 24 -2.83 -10.04 -1.93
CA THR A 24 -1.93 -8.88 -1.82
C THR A 24 -2.39 -7.94 -0.69
N GLN A 25 -3.70 -7.68 -0.59
CA GLN A 25 -4.26 -6.90 0.52
C GLN A 25 -4.05 -7.59 1.87
N ALA A 26 -4.32 -8.89 1.98
CA ALA A 26 -4.11 -9.63 3.21
C ALA A 26 -2.64 -9.56 3.68
N ASP A 27 -1.70 -9.69 2.75
CA ASP A 27 -0.27 -9.56 3.03
C ASP A 27 0.10 -8.15 3.48
N VAL A 28 -0.37 -7.11 2.78
CA VAL A 28 -0.16 -5.71 3.18
C VAL A 28 -0.74 -5.45 4.58
N MET A 29 -1.95 -5.94 4.86
CA MET A 29 -2.59 -5.80 6.17
C MET A 29 -1.82 -6.52 7.27
N SER A 30 -1.26 -7.69 6.97
CA SER A 30 -0.40 -8.41 7.91
C SER A 30 0.90 -7.66 8.19
N ILE A 31 1.50 -7.03 7.18
CA ILE A 31 2.76 -6.26 7.31
C ILE A 31 2.54 -4.95 8.06
N LEU A 32 1.44 -4.26 7.76
CA LEU A 32 1.08 -2.99 8.39
C LEU A 32 0.37 -3.17 9.74
N ARG A 33 0.40 -4.38 10.32
CA ARG A 33 -0.17 -4.65 11.64
C ARG A 33 0.48 -3.74 12.69
N GLY A 34 -0.34 -2.89 13.31
CA GLY A 34 0.13 -1.89 14.30
C GLY A 34 0.36 -0.49 13.72
N ILE A 35 0.14 -0.29 12.41
CA ILE A 35 -0.02 1.05 11.83
C ILE A 35 -1.48 1.48 11.97
N HIS A 36 -1.70 2.67 12.52
CA HIS A 36 -3.05 3.20 12.74
C HIS A 36 -3.49 4.10 11.57
N GLY A 37 -4.80 4.13 11.31
CA GLY A 37 -5.38 4.97 10.25
C GLY A 37 -5.15 4.45 8.83
N VAL A 38 -4.79 3.17 8.67
CA VAL A 38 -4.66 2.54 7.35
C VAL A 38 -6.06 2.33 6.77
N SER A 39 -6.25 2.85 5.56
CA SER A 39 -7.39 2.56 4.70
C SER A 39 -6.88 2.18 3.31
N TRP A 40 -7.71 1.52 2.53
CA TRP A 40 -7.30 1.07 1.19
C TRP A 40 -8.45 1.15 0.19
N GLN A 41 -8.06 1.21 -1.08
CA GLN A 41 -8.98 1.21 -2.21
C GLN A 41 -8.34 0.48 -3.40
N TYR A 42 -9.14 -0.27 -4.15
CA TYR A 42 -8.70 -0.79 -5.45
C TYR A 42 -8.84 0.30 -6.51
N ASN A 43 -7.86 0.42 -7.39
CA ASN A 43 -7.83 1.48 -8.40
C ASN A 43 -8.99 1.37 -9.42
N ASP A 44 -9.44 0.15 -9.78
CA ASP A 44 -10.48 -0.12 -10.79
C ASP A 44 -11.06 -1.54 -10.68
N PRO A 45 -12.19 -1.86 -11.36
CA PRO A 45 -12.78 -3.21 -11.42
C PRO A 45 -11.87 -4.29 -12.03
N GLY A 46 -10.78 -3.90 -12.73
CA GLY A 46 -9.72 -4.78 -13.23
C GLY A 46 -8.37 -4.52 -12.57
N ALA A 47 -8.38 -3.96 -11.35
CA ALA A 47 -7.20 -3.40 -10.70
C ALA A 47 -5.99 -4.34 -10.71
N GLN A 48 -4.84 -3.75 -11.02
CA GLN A 48 -3.53 -4.37 -10.85
C GLN A 48 -2.77 -3.71 -9.68
N ALA A 49 -3.45 -2.89 -8.87
CA ALA A 49 -2.84 -2.12 -7.80
C ALA A 49 -3.82 -1.82 -6.66
N LEU A 50 -3.28 -1.75 -5.45
CA LEU A 50 -3.93 -1.41 -4.20
C LEU A 50 -3.46 -0.02 -3.76
N ILE A 51 -4.37 0.93 -3.62
CA ILE A 51 -4.10 2.26 -3.08
C ILE A 51 -4.20 2.16 -1.56
N ILE A 52 -3.12 2.48 -0.85
CA ILE A 52 -3.10 2.56 0.61
C ILE A 52 -3.13 4.04 1.00
N ARG A 53 -4.02 4.42 1.91
CA ARG A 53 -4.07 5.76 2.49
C ARG A 53 -3.88 5.69 3.99
N LEU A 54 -3.05 6.58 4.51
CA LEU A 54 -2.72 6.62 5.92
C LEU A 54 -2.22 8.01 6.35
N PRO A 55 -2.14 8.29 7.65
CA PRO A 55 -1.60 9.55 8.15
C PRO A 55 -0.14 9.76 7.73
N ALA A 56 0.24 11.01 7.43
CA ALA A 56 1.59 11.35 6.98
C ALA A 56 2.71 10.90 7.95
N ASP A 57 2.45 10.91 9.26
CA ASP A 57 3.37 10.44 10.30
C ASP A 57 3.62 8.92 10.26
N GLN A 58 2.65 8.16 9.73
CA GLN A 58 2.76 6.71 9.57
C GLN A 58 3.32 6.30 8.21
N LEU A 59 3.30 7.20 7.21
CA LEU A 59 3.65 6.89 5.82
C LEU A 59 5.07 6.37 5.67
N THR A 60 6.03 7.08 6.25
CA THR A 60 7.44 6.71 6.17
C THR A 60 7.68 5.31 6.74
N ARG A 61 7.03 4.99 7.86
CA ARG A 61 7.14 3.68 8.53
C ARG A 61 6.48 2.57 7.72
N ALA A 62 5.25 2.78 7.26
CA ALA A 62 4.52 1.81 6.44
C ALA A 62 5.27 1.50 5.13
N ARG A 63 5.81 2.54 4.49
CA ARG A 63 6.58 2.41 3.24
C ARG A 63 7.87 1.62 3.46
N ALA A 64 8.61 1.87 4.54
CA ALA A 64 9.82 1.11 4.86
C ALA A 64 9.53 -0.40 5.00
N LEU A 65 8.48 -0.76 5.75
CA LEU A 65 8.07 -2.16 5.93
C LEU A 65 7.70 -2.85 4.61
N LEU A 66 7.00 -2.13 3.73
CA LEU A 66 6.58 -2.68 2.43
C LEU A 66 7.74 -2.78 1.43
N ILE A 67 8.74 -1.89 1.51
CA ILE A 67 9.97 -1.95 0.70
C ILE A 67 10.82 -3.15 1.10
N GLU A 68 11.00 -3.42 2.40
CA GLU A 68 11.71 -4.61 2.91
C GLU A 68 11.07 -5.90 2.42
N ARG A 69 9.73 -5.91 2.31
CA ARG A 69 8.95 -7.02 1.78
C ARG A 69 8.76 -6.97 0.27
N HIS A 70 9.47 -6.08 -0.42
CA HIS A 70 9.50 -6.00 -1.86
C HIS A 70 8.12 -5.73 -2.53
N MET A 71 7.14 -5.22 -1.78
CA MET A 71 5.77 -5.00 -2.25
C MET A 71 5.56 -3.65 -2.93
N VAL A 72 6.46 -2.70 -2.68
CA VAL A 72 6.44 -1.37 -3.28
C VAL A 72 7.77 -1.14 -3.97
N ASP A 73 7.73 -0.56 -5.16
CA ASP A 73 8.94 -0.09 -5.82
C ASP A 73 9.47 1.12 -5.02
N PRO A 74 10.70 1.07 -4.49
CA PRO A 74 11.29 2.22 -3.78
C PRO A 74 11.36 3.47 -4.67
N ASN A 75 11.34 3.31 -6.00
CA ASN A 75 11.36 4.39 -6.99
C ASN A 75 9.97 4.78 -7.49
N ALA A 76 8.89 4.10 -7.08
CA ALA A 76 7.53 4.54 -7.40
C ALA A 76 7.30 5.89 -6.73
N GLY A 77 7.19 6.95 -7.54
CA GLY A 77 6.90 8.30 -7.07
C GLY A 77 5.57 8.34 -6.32
N LEU A 78 5.56 9.04 -5.18
CA LEU A 78 4.31 9.39 -4.49
C LEU A 78 3.47 10.26 -5.43
N ARG A 79 2.22 9.88 -5.68
CA ARG A 79 1.26 10.77 -6.33
C ARG A 79 0.62 11.63 -5.24
N LEU A 80 0.76 12.94 -5.38
CA LEU A 80 0.15 13.97 -4.53
C LEU A 80 -1.32 14.19 -4.93
#